data_AF-A0A5A7NID5-F1
#
_entry.id   AF-A0A5A7NID5-F1
#
_cell.length_a   1.000
_cell.length_b   1.000
_cell.length_c   1.000
_cell.angle_alpha   90.00
_cell.angle_beta   90.00
_cell.angle_gamma   90.00
#
_symmetry.space_group_name_H-M   'P 1'
#
loop_
_entity.id
_entity.type
_entity.pdbx_description
1 polymer ?
#
loop_
_entity_poly.entity_id
_entity_poly.type
_entity_poly.pdbx_seq_one_letter_code
_entity_poly.pdbx_strand_id
1 'polypeptide(L)'
;MSKDAPINAVAAQRWSSRMTFVLAAAGAAVGLGNLWRFPFVAADNGGGAFVVIYLLAVAGIGFPIMLAELAIGRHGRSNAELSIARVIGEAGANKAWRIIGALSIFIPFIGIGYYSVVAGWVVDYLLSFIASGGFGYDNPAQYQQRFDDLMASPARLLGLHFLFMLAVTYVVSFNIRSGIERVAKIMMPALFILLIGLVLYGFLEGDFQKGAQFLLAPDFSKLTGESVLAAVGQAFFSLAVGIGALMTFGAYLDEKANLLGGGANLHRRYRRGHFGRVGHLPHRVQLRAGNRGR
;
A
#
# COMPACT_ATOMS: atom_id res chain seq x y z
N MET A 1 -5.17 -10.44 31.71
CA MET A 1 -4.92 -9.72 30.44
C MET A 1 -4.93 -8.23 30.77
N SER A 2 -3.75 -7.59 30.77
CA SER A 2 -3.57 -6.19 31.16
C SER A 2 -4.20 -5.25 30.12
N LYS A 3 -4.95 -4.25 30.58
CA LYS A 3 -5.57 -3.18 29.77
C LYS A 3 -4.57 -2.09 29.32
N ASP A 4 -3.29 -2.24 29.65
CA ASP A 4 -2.29 -1.18 29.49
C ASP A 4 -1.09 -1.64 28.65
N ALA A 5 -1.32 -2.02 27.39
CA ALA A 5 -0.22 -1.99 26.41
C ALA A 5 0.13 -0.50 26.18
N PRO A 6 1.35 -0.05 26.51
CA PRO A 6 1.65 1.37 26.55
C PRO A 6 1.54 1.97 25.14
N ILE A 7 0.78 3.06 25.03
CA ILE A 7 0.63 3.97 23.88
C ILE A 7 2.00 4.35 23.24
N ASN A 8 3.09 4.19 24.00
CA ASN A 8 4.47 4.46 23.63
C ASN A 8 5.07 3.53 22.56
N ALA A 9 4.50 2.35 22.30
CA ALA A 9 5.06 1.42 21.31
C ALA A 9 4.95 1.95 19.86
N VAL A 10 3.85 2.64 19.52
CA VAL A 10 3.67 3.29 18.21
C VAL A 10 4.49 4.58 18.13
N ALA A 11 4.63 5.33 19.24
CA ALA A 11 5.46 6.54 19.28
C ALA A 11 6.96 6.25 18.97
N ALA A 12 7.45 5.06 19.35
CA ALA A 12 8.82 4.62 19.11
C ALA A 12 9.06 4.03 17.70
N GLN A 13 8.01 3.66 16.96
CA GLN A 13 8.12 3.03 15.65
C GLN A 13 7.47 3.95 14.61
N ARG A 14 8.29 4.64 13.81
CA ARG A 14 7.81 5.46 12.68
C ARG A 14 8.39 4.93 11.38
N TRP A 15 7.78 5.24 10.24
CA TRP A 15 8.41 5.03 8.94
C TRP A 15 9.81 5.66 8.91
N SER A 16 10.80 4.99 8.31
CA SER A 16 12.16 5.56 8.22
C SER A 16 12.24 6.81 7.35
N SER A 17 11.37 6.91 6.35
CA SER A 17 11.31 8.04 5.42
C SER A 17 9.94 8.12 4.77
N ARG A 18 9.63 9.28 4.19
CA ARG A 18 8.42 9.47 3.38
C ARG A 18 8.40 8.57 2.15
N MET A 19 9.54 8.35 1.51
CA MET A 19 9.63 7.46 0.34
C MET A 19 9.28 6.02 0.74
N THR A 20 9.78 5.56 1.89
CA THR A 20 9.42 4.24 2.41
C THR A 20 7.92 4.12 2.65
N PHE A 21 7.30 5.12 3.28
CA PHE A 21 5.85 5.13 3.47
C PHE A 21 5.12 5.06 2.13
N VAL A 22 5.53 5.84 1.14
CA VAL A 22 4.92 5.81 -0.20
C VAL A 22 5.08 4.44 -0.84
N LEU A 23 6.26 3.80 -0.75
CA LEU A 23 6.46 2.44 -1.27
C LEU A 23 5.58 1.42 -0.54
N ALA A 24 5.47 1.50 0.78
CA ALA A 24 4.62 0.59 1.55
C ALA A 24 3.13 0.80 1.22
N ALA A 25 2.66 2.05 1.19
CA ALA A 25 1.29 2.39 0.81
C ALA A 25 0.99 1.98 -0.65
N ALA A 26 1.94 2.19 -1.57
CA ALA A 26 1.83 1.69 -2.93
C ALA A 26 1.79 0.16 -2.99
N GLY A 27 2.53 -0.55 -2.14
CA GLY A 27 2.44 -2.01 -2.04
C GLY A 27 1.14 -2.53 -1.46
N ALA A 28 0.47 -1.74 -0.61
CA ALA A 28 -0.89 -2.06 -0.16
C ALA A 28 -1.94 -1.80 -1.26
N ALA A 29 -1.71 -0.79 -2.11
CA ALA A 29 -2.60 -0.39 -3.19
C ALA A 29 -2.44 -1.25 -4.47
N VAL A 30 -1.21 -1.66 -4.79
CA VAL A 30 -0.86 -2.42 -5.98
C VAL A 30 -0.85 -3.92 -5.66
N GLY A 31 -1.86 -4.64 -6.12
CA GLY A 31 -1.96 -6.09 -5.95
C GLY A 31 -2.28 -6.84 -7.24
N LEU A 32 -2.52 -8.15 -7.12
CA LEU A 32 -2.87 -9.03 -8.25
C LEU A 32 -4.12 -8.54 -9.02
N GLY A 33 -5.08 -7.93 -8.33
CA GLY A 33 -6.26 -7.38 -8.98
C GLY A 33 -5.97 -6.18 -9.89
N ASN A 34 -4.85 -5.47 -9.71
CA ASN A 34 -4.42 -4.43 -10.65
C ASN A 34 -3.81 -5.02 -11.92
N LEU A 35 -3.19 -6.21 -11.82
CA LEU A 35 -2.41 -6.79 -12.90
C LEU A 35 -3.29 -7.50 -13.94
N TRP A 36 -4.25 -8.33 -13.51
CA TRP A 36 -5.13 -9.06 -14.45
C TRP A 36 -6.57 -8.57 -14.45
N ARG A 37 -7.13 -8.21 -13.28
CA ARG A 37 -8.58 -7.96 -13.16
C ARG A 37 -8.93 -6.60 -13.76
N PHE A 38 -8.10 -5.59 -13.53
CA PHE A 38 -8.34 -4.26 -14.07
C PHE A 38 -8.44 -4.25 -15.61
N PRO A 39 -7.47 -4.81 -16.38
CA PRO A 39 -7.58 -4.85 -17.84
C PRO A 39 -8.84 -5.57 -18.33
N PHE A 40 -9.20 -6.69 -17.70
CA PHE A 40 -10.39 -7.47 -18.05
C PHE A 40 -11.68 -6.65 -17.82
N VAL A 41 -11.85 -6.10 -16.62
CA VAL A 41 -13.04 -5.30 -16.28
C VAL A 41 -13.12 -4.04 -17.14
N ALA A 42 -11.99 -3.39 -17.41
CA ALA A 42 -11.96 -2.21 -18.28
C ALA A 42 -12.41 -2.55 -19.69
N ALA A 43 -11.85 -3.59 -20.30
CA ALA A 43 -12.21 -4.01 -21.66
C ALA A 43 -13.70 -4.38 -21.79
N ASP A 44 -14.24 -5.12 -20.82
CA ASP A 44 -15.66 -5.52 -20.81
C ASP A 44 -16.61 -4.31 -20.64
N ASN A 45 -16.15 -3.21 -20.05
CA ASN A 45 -16.95 -2.03 -19.76
C ASN A 45 -16.64 -0.82 -20.68
N GLY A 46 -16.16 -1.06 -21.90
CA GLY A 46 -15.94 0.00 -22.88
C GLY A 46 -14.52 0.59 -22.87
N GLY A 47 -13.55 -0.17 -22.38
CA GLY A 47 -12.11 0.11 -22.47
C GLY A 47 -11.76 1.47 -21.89
N GLY A 48 -11.32 2.38 -22.76
CA GLY A 48 -10.92 3.73 -22.37
C GLY A 48 -12.04 4.53 -21.69
N ALA A 49 -13.30 4.28 -22.04
CA ALA A 49 -14.44 4.97 -21.42
C ALA A 49 -14.57 4.59 -19.94
N PHE A 50 -14.42 3.30 -19.61
CA PHE A 50 -14.36 2.83 -18.22
C PHE A 50 -13.15 3.43 -17.48
N VAL A 51 -11.98 3.48 -18.12
CA VAL A 51 -10.76 4.06 -17.52
C VAL A 51 -10.99 5.51 -17.10
N VAL A 52 -11.67 6.31 -17.93
CA VAL A 52 -12.00 7.71 -17.58
C VAL A 52 -12.89 7.77 -16.33
N ILE A 53 -13.98 6.99 -16.29
CA ILE A 53 -14.88 6.96 -15.11
C ILE A 53 -14.14 6.47 -13.86
N TYR A 54 -13.30 5.45 -14.00
CA TYR A 54 -12.43 4.97 -12.93
C TYR A 54 -11.49 6.06 -12.40
N LEU A 55 -10.82 6.81 -13.28
CA LEU A 55 -9.94 7.92 -12.88
C LEU A 55 -10.72 9.05 -12.18
N LEU A 56 -11.94 9.36 -12.64
CA LEU A 56 -12.82 10.31 -11.96
C LEU A 56 -13.24 9.81 -10.58
N ALA A 57 -13.56 8.51 -10.43
CA ALA A 57 -13.88 7.91 -9.14
C ALA A 57 -12.66 7.90 -8.19
N VAL A 58 -11.47 7.61 -8.71
CA VAL A 58 -10.21 7.70 -7.96
C VAL A 58 -9.99 9.13 -7.48
N ALA A 59 -10.11 10.13 -8.34
CA ALA A 59 -9.85 11.53 -7.98
C ALA A 59 -10.94 12.11 -7.06
N GLY A 60 -12.21 11.84 -7.34
CA GLY A 60 -13.36 12.46 -6.67
C GLY A 60 -13.81 11.73 -5.40
N ILE A 61 -13.51 10.45 -5.24
CA ILE A 61 -13.99 9.63 -4.11
C ILE A 61 -12.82 8.94 -3.41
N GLY A 62 -12.04 8.15 -4.15
CA GLY A 62 -10.98 7.33 -3.59
C GLY A 62 -9.88 8.15 -2.89
N PHE A 63 -9.39 9.20 -3.54
CA PHE A 63 -8.34 10.07 -3.03
C PHE A 63 -8.75 10.88 -1.79
N PRO A 64 -9.94 11.53 -1.75
CA PRO A 64 -10.46 12.13 -0.51
C PRO A 64 -10.56 11.15 0.66
N ILE A 65 -11.05 9.93 0.43
CA ILE A 65 -11.15 8.90 1.47
C ILE A 65 -9.76 8.44 1.92
N MET A 66 -8.82 8.25 0.99
CA MET A 66 -7.42 7.92 1.31
C MET A 66 -6.81 8.96 2.24
N LEU A 67 -7.01 10.25 1.96
CA LEU A 67 -6.52 11.33 2.83
C LEU A 67 -7.19 11.32 4.20
N ALA A 68 -8.51 11.08 4.25
CA ALA A 68 -9.24 10.98 5.50
C ALA A 68 -8.73 9.82 6.36
N GLU A 69 -8.53 8.64 5.79
CA GLU A 69 -7.97 7.49 6.50
C GLU A 69 -6.56 7.78 7.04
N LEU A 70 -5.69 8.35 6.21
CA LEU A 70 -4.34 8.73 6.65
C LEU A 70 -4.38 9.77 7.78
N ALA A 71 -5.29 10.75 7.71
CA ALA A 71 -5.46 11.75 8.74
C ALA A 71 -5.98 11.15 10.06
N ILE A 72 -7.02 10.31 10.00
CA ILE A 72 -7.59 9.61 11.16
C ILE A 72 -6.51 8.73 11.82
N GLY A 73 -5.80 7.93 11.04
CA GLY A 73 -4.72 7.08 11.53
C GLY A 73 -3.62 7.86 12.23
N ARG A 74 -3.13 8.91 11.59
CA ARG A 74 -2.07 9.78 12.12
C ARG A 74 -2.50 10.50 13.39
N HIS A 75 -3.75 10.92 13.48
CA HIS A 75 -4.32 11.58 14.65
C HIS A 75 -4.52 10.59 15.81
N GLY A 76 -5.04 9.40 15.51
CA GLY A 76 -5.30 8.33 16.47
C GLY A 76 -4.03 7.75 17.10
N ARG A 77 -3.00 7.53 16.28
CA ARG A 77 -1.73 6.87 16.66
C ARG A 77 -1.91 5.49 17.28
N SER A 78 -2.90 4.77 16.78
CA SER A 78 -3.26 3.45 17.25
C SER A 78 -3.75 2.61 16.06
N ASN A 79 -4.21 1.38 16.31
CA ASN A 79 -4.91 0.61 15.27
C ASN A 79 -6.16 1.38 14.75
N ALA A 80 -6.72 0.93 13.63
CA ALA A 80 -7.84 1.61 12.98
C ALA A 80 -9.07 1.81 13.90
N GLU A 81 -9.43 0.81 14.71
CA GLU A 81 -10.59 0.86 15.60
C GLU A 81 -10.43 1.92 16.69
N LEU A 82 -9.29 1.93 17.38
CA LEU A 82 -9.00 2.91 18.42
C LEU A 82 -8.85 4.32 17.84
N SER A 83 -8.25 4.45 16.65
CA SER A 83 -8.07 5.74 15.99
C SER A 83 -9.42 6.38 15.63
N ILE A 84 -10.36 5.59 15.12
CA ILE A 84 -11.74 6.04 14.87
C ILE A 84 -12.45 6.38 16.18
N ALA A 85 -12.36 5.52 17.20
CA ALA A 85 -13.00 5.75 18.49
C ALA A 85 -12.56 7.08 19.14
N ARG A 86 -11.27 7.41 19.00
CA ARG A 86 -10.71 8.68 19.48
C ARG A 86 -11.29 9.89 18.74
N VAL A 87 -11.29 9.87 17.40
CA VAL A 87 -11.85 10.96 16.59
C VAL A 87 -13.33 11.17 16.91
N ILE A 88 -14.10 10.09 17.07
CA ILE A 88 -15.51 10.16 17.46
C ILE A 88 -15.68 10.82 18.84
N GLY A 89 -14.86 10.43 19.83
CA GLY A 89 -14.91 10.97 21.18
C GLY A 89 -14.57 12.47 21.23
N GLU A 90 -13.53 12.89 20.52
CA GLU A 90 -13.09 14.29 20.46
C GLU A 90 -14.07 15.19 19.69
N ALA A 91 -14.68 14.67 18.62
CA ALA A 91 -15.66 15.40 17.82
C ALA A 91 -17.07 15.42 18.43
N GLY A 92 -17.32 14.67 19.52
CA GLY A 92 -18.67 14.49 20.06
C GLY A 92 -19.63 13.80 19.09
N ALA A 93 -19.10 13.00 18.15
CA ALA A 93 -19.89 12.37 17.11
C ALA A 93 -20.68 11.15 17.64
N ASN A 94 -21.67 10.70 16.86
CA ASN A 94 -22.47 9.53 17.21
C ASN A 94 -21.59 8.26 17.34
N LYS A 95 -21.75 7.51 18.44
CA LYS A 95 -21.02 6.26 18.71
C LYS A 95 -21.26 5.18 17.65
N ALA A 96 -22.34 5.25 16.87
CA ALA A 96 -22.61 4.34 15.75
C ALA A 96 -21.46 4.29 14.73
N TRP A 97 -20.71 5.38 14.55
CA TRP A 97 -19.55 5.43 13.65
C TRP A 97 -18.40 4.50 14.03
N ARG A 98 -18.39 3.94 15.25
CA ARG A 98 -17.43 2.89 15.64
C ARG A 98 -17.53 1.64 14.76
N ILE A 99 -18.65 1.43 14.06
CA ILE A 99 -18.79 0.36 13.07
C ILE A 99 -17.69 0.41 11.99
N ILE A 100 -17.24 1.61 11.58
CA ILE A 100 -16.15 1.75 10.60
C ILE A 100 -14.87 1.11 11.14
N GLY A 101 -14.58 1.31 12.43
CA GLY A 101 -13.43 0.71 13.10
C GLY A 101 -13.50 -0.81 13.14
N ALA A 102 -14.68 -1.37 13.40
CA ALA A 102 -14.91 -2.81 13.37
C ALA A 102 -14.77 -3.38 11.95
N LEU A 103 -15.37 -2.72 10.94
CA LEU A 103 -15.28 -3.14 9.54
C LEU A 103 -13.84 -3.08 9.01
N SER A 104 -13.04 -2.14 9.49
CA SER A 104 -11.60 -2.01 9.17
C SER A 104 -10.76 -3.19 9.64
N ILE A 105 -11.27 -4.04 10.53
CA ILE A 105 -10.62 -5.29 10.95
C ILE A 105 -11.27 -6.48 10.24
N PHE A 106 -12.60 -6.50 10.20
CA PHE A 106 -13.38 -7.61 9.67
C PHE A 106 -13.20 -7.81 8.16
N ILE A 107 -13.19 -6.73 7.36
CA ILE A 107 -13.08 -6.83 5.90
C ILE A 107 -11.71 -7.39 5.48
N PRO A 108 -10.55 -6.87 5.96
CA PRO A 108 -9.25 -7.48 5.68
C PRO A 108 -9.15 -8.94 6.14
N PHE A 109 -9.79 -9.29 7.26
CA PHE A 109 -9.80 -10.66 7.77
C PHE A 109 -10.49 -11.64 6.83
N ILE A 110 -11.59 -11.23 6.17
CA ILE A 110 -12.18 -12.04 5.10
C ILE A 110 -11.28 -12.05 3.88
N GLY A 111 -10.71 -10.88 3.53
CA GLY A 111 -9.84 -10.70 2.38
C GLY A 111 -8.66 -11.68 2.35
N ILE A 112 -7.94 -11.80 3.46
CA ILE A 112 -6.77 -12.68 3.54
C ILE A 112 -7.11 -14.16 3.27
N GLY A 113 -8.36 -14.57 3.54
CA GLY A 113 -8.84 -15.93 3.29
C GLY A 113 -8.73 -16.36 1.82
N TYR A 114 -9.14 -15.51 0.88
CA TYR A 114 -9.03 -15.83 -0.55
C TYR A 114 -7.71 -15.35 -1.16
N TYR A 115 -7.16 -14.21 -0.69
CA TYR A 115 -5.91 -13.67 -1.24
C TYR A 115 -4.73 -14.62 -1.05
N SER A 116 -4.67 -15.31 0.08
CA SER A 116 -3.62 -16.27 0.38
C SER A 116 -3.66 -17.50 -0.54
N VAL A 117 -4.86 -17.97 -0.92
CA VAL A 117 -5.03 -19.06 -1.89
C VAL A 117 -4.51 -18.64 -3.27
N VAL A 118 -4.94 -17.46 -3.72
CA VAL A 118 -4.53 -16.88 -4.99
C VAL A 118 -3.01 -16.64 -5.04
N ALA A 119 -2.41 -16.13 -3.97
CA ALA A 119 -0.96 -15.99 -3.85
C ALA A 119 -0.25 -17.35 -3.86
N GLY A 120 -0.88 -18.39 -3.31
CA GLY A 120 -0.42 -19.78 -3.41
C GLY A 120 -0.28 -20.25 -4.86
N TRP A 121 -1.19 -19.86 -5.76
CA TRP A 121 -1.05 -20.16 -7.20
C TRP A 121 0.21 -19.52 -7.79
N VAL A 122 0.50 -18.26 -7.44
CA VAL A 122 1.71 -17.58 -7.91
C VAL A 122 2.97 -18.33 -7.45
N VAL A 123 3.00 -18.77 -6.19
CA VAL A 123 4.10 -19.59 -5.65
C VAL A 123 4.20 -20.91 -6.41
N ASP A 124 3.08 -21.57 -6.70
CA ASP A 124 3.06 -22.82 -7.47
C ASP A 124 3.66 -22.68 -8.86
N TYR A 125 3.25 -21.64 -9.58
CA TYR A 125 3.76 -21.34 -10.92
C TYR A 125 5.25 -21.00 -10.87
N LEU A 126 5.69 -20.21 -9.88
CA LEU A 126 7.10 -19.89 -9.71
C LEU A 126 7.95 -21.14 -9.45
N LEU A 127 7.54 -21.99 -8.51
CA LEU A 127 8.26 -23.23 -8.18
C LEU A 127 8.29 -24.19 -9.37
N SER A 128 7.18 -24.29 -10.10
CA SER A 128 7.09 -25.14 -11.29
C SER A 128 7.99 -24.63 -12.41
N PHE A 129 8.01 -23.31 -12.65
CA PHE A 129 8.88 -22.68 -13.63
C PHE A 129 10.37 -22.94 -13.32
N ILE A 130 10.78 -22.79 -12.06
CA ILE A 130 12.15 -23.06 -11.62
C ILE A 130 12.50 -24.55 -11.78
N ALA A 131 11.61 -25.45 -11.37
CA ALA A 131 11.85 -26.89 -11.40
C ALA A 131 11.92 -27.46 -12.83
N SER A 132 11.14 -26.92 -13.76
CA SER A 132 11.08 -27.37 -15.15
C SER A 132 12.12 -26.69 -16.06
N GLY A 133 12.80 -25.63 -15.59
CA GLY A 133 13.67 -24.81 -16.44
C GLY A 133 12.90 -23.93 -17.44
N GLY A 134 11.60 -23.73 -17.21
CA GLY A 134 10.67 -23.08 -18.11
C GLY A 134 9.45 -23.95 -18.38
N PHE A 135 8.29 -23.33 -18.63
CA PHE A 135 7.05 -24.10 -18.82
C PHE A 135 7.02 -24.93 -20.10
N GLY A 136 7.77 -24.54 -21.15
CA GLY A 136 7.86 -25.31 -22.40
C GLY A 136 6.51 -25.67 -23.03
N TYR A 137 5.48 -24.85 -22.78
CA TYR A 137 4.14 -25.07 -23.33
C TYR A 137 4.01 -24.34 -24.66
N ASP A 138 3.57 -25.07 -25.67
CA ASP A 138 3.51 -24.61 -27.05
C ASP A 138 2.10 -24.12 -27.42
N ASN A 139 1.09 -24.40 -26.60
CA ASN A 139 -0.28 -23.94 -26.85
C ASN A 139 -1.07 -23.58 -25.57
N PRO A 140 -2.13 -22.74 -25.69
CA PRO A 140 -2.95 -22.31 -24.55
C PRO A 140 -3.65 -23.44 -23.78
N ALA A 141 -3.96 -24.57 -24.42
CA ALA A 141 -4.68 -25.67 -23.77
C ALA A 141 -3.83 -26.34 -22.68
N GLN A 142 -2.50 -26.39 -22.87
CA GLN A 142 -1.57 -26.91 -21.85
C GLN A 142 -1.55 -26.04 -20.59
N TYR A 143 -1.62 -24.71 -20.74
CA TYR A 143 -1.73 -23.79 -19.60
C TYR A 143 -3.05 -23.97 -18.84
N GLN A 144 -4.16 -24.17 -19.56
CA GLN A 144 -5.46 -24.43 -18.95
C GLN A 144 -5.45 -25.76 -18.18
N GLN A 145 -4.98 -26.84 -18.80
CA GLN A 145 -4.92 -28.15 -18.16
C GLN A 145 -4.05 -28.11 -16.90
N ARG A 146 -2.91 -27.41 -16.93
CA ARG A 146 -2.04 -27.25 -15.75
C ARG A 146 -2.73 -26.50 -14.60
N PHE A 147 -3.57 -25.53 -14.92
CA PHE A 147 -4.38 -24.82 -13.93
C PHE A 147 -5.47 -25.73 -13.37
N ASP A 148 -6.15 -26.50 -14.23
CA ASP A 148 -7.18 -27.46 -13.81
C ASP A 148 -6.61 -28.55 -12.91
N ASP A 149 -5.42 -29.07 -13.21
CA ASP A 149 -4.68 -30.03 -12.38
C ASP A 149 -4.34 -29.44 -10.99
N LEU A 150 -4.02 -28.15 -10.93
CA LEU A 150 -3.80 -27.46 -9.66
C LEU A 150 -5.10 -27.33 -8.87
N MET A 151 -6.20 -26.98 -9.53
CA MET A 151 -7.53 -26.87 -8.92
C MET A 151 -8.03 -28.23 -8.42
N ALA A 152 -7.65 -29.32 -9.09
CA ALA A 152 -7.94 -30.69 -8.70
C ALA A 152 -7.06 -31.21 -7.55
N SER A 153 -6.13 -30.42 -7.00
CA SER A 153 -5.20 -30.84 -5.95
C SER A 153 -5.39 -30.06 -4.63
N PRO A 154 -6.40 -30.40 -3.80
CA PRO A 154 -6.66 -29.71 -2.53
C PRO A 154 -5.46 -29.69 -1.57
N ALA A 155 -4.73 -30.81 -1.47
CA ALA A 155 -3.58 -30.91 -0.57
C ALA A 155 -2.46 -29.92 -0.97
N ARG A 156 -2.22 -29.77 -2.28
CA ARG A 156 -1.23 -28.82 -2.82
C ARG A 156 -1.66 -27.38 -2.56
N LEU A 157 -2.93 -27.05 -2.84
CA LEU A 157 -3.49 -25.73 -2.58
C LEU A 157 -3.42 -25.34 -1.10
N LEU A 158 -3.78 -26.25 -0.20
CA LEU A 158 -3.67 -26.03 1.24
C LEU A 158 -2.21 -25.84 1.67
N GLY A 159 -1.29 -26.70 1.20
CA GLY A 159 0.14 -26.59 1.50
C GLY A 159 0.72 -25.24 1.08
N LEU A 160 0.38 -24.77 -0.14
CA LEU A 160 0.82 -23.47 -0.65
C LEU A 160 0.20 -22.30 0.12
N HIS A 161 -1.08 -22.39 0.46
CA HIS A 161 -1.75 -21.40 1.32
C HIS A 161 -1.03 -21.28 2.67
N PHE A 162 -0.76 -22.40 3.35
CA PHE A 162 -0.06 -22.39 4.62
C PHE A 162 1.35 -21.83 4.50
N LEU A 163 2.09 -22.22 3.46
CA LEU A 163 3.44 -21.68 3.21
C LEU A 163 3.40 -20.17 3.01
N PHE A 164 2.45 -19.66 2.23
CA PHE A 164 2.28 -18.22 2.02
C PHE A 164 1.91 -17.50 3.32
N MET A 165 0.97 -18.03 4.09
CA MET A 165 0.57 -17.46 5.38
C MET A 165 1.71 -17.45 6.41
N LEU A 166 2.56 -18.47 6.42
CA LEU A 166 3.78 -18.49 7.24
C LEU A 166 4.75 -17.38 6.83
N ALA A 167 4.95 -17.16 5.53
CA ALA A 167 5.79 -16.08 5.03
C ALA A 167 5.24 -14.69 5.41
N VAL A 168 3.93 -14.47 5.27
CA VAL A 168 3.26 -13.23 5.68
C VAL A 168 3.39 -13.02 7.19
N THR A 169 3.11 -14.06 7.98
CA THR A 169 3.21 -14.01 9.45
C THR A 169 4.65 -13.74 9.89
N TYR A 170 5.64 -14.34 9.22
CA TYR A 170 7.05 -14.08 9.47
C TYR A 170 7.38 -12.60 9.27
N VAL A 171 7.00 -12.00 8.14
CA VAL A 171 7.25 -10.58 7.86
C VAL A 171 6.55 -9.67 8.87
N VAL A 172 5.29 -9.96 9.23
CA VAL A 172 4.48 -9.14 10.15
C VAL A 172 4.88 -9.36 11.62
N SER A 173 5.53 -10.46 11.96
CA SER A 173 6.05 -10.70 13.33
C SER A 173 7.15 -9.71 13.72
N PHE A 174 7.81 -9.10 12.73
CA PHE A 174 8.73 -7.99 12.94
C PHE A 174 7.98 -6.66 13.02
N ASN A 175 8.61 -5.65 13.61
CA ASN A 175 8.07 -4.29 13.58
C ASN A 175 7.99 -3.72 12.15
N ILE A 176 7.29 -2.59 12.01
CA ILE A 176 7.04 -1.96 10.70
C ILE A 176 8.31 -1.68 9.89
N ARG A 177 9.43 -1.33 10.55
CA ARG A 177 10.72 -1.03 9.91
C ARG A 177 11.43 -2.29 9.43
N SER A 178 11.54 -3.28 10.31
CA SER A 178 12.31 -4.51 10.08
C SER A 178 11.57 -5.53 9.22
N GLY A 179 10.23 -5.47 9.20
CA GLY A 179 9.37 -6.33 8.38
C GLY A 179 8.88 -5.62 7.13
N ILE A 180 7.73 -4.94 7.24
CA ILE A 180 6.97 -4.38 6.10
C ILE A 180 7.82 -3.41 5.25
N GLU A 181 8.50 -2.46 5.88
CA GLU A 181 9.34 -1.48 5.17
C GLU A 181 10.47 -2.14 4.38
N ARG A 182 11.15 -3.13 4.96
CA ARG A 182 12.27 -3.82 4.31
C ARG A 182 11.79 -4.56 3.05
N VAL A 183 10.65 -5.25 3.17
CA VAL A 183 10.03 -5.96 2.05
C VAL A 183 9.58 -4.98 0.97
N ALA A 184 8.87 -3.91 1.34
CA ALA A 184 8.37 -2.91 0.38
C ALA A 184 9.50 -2.24 -0.40
N LYS A 185 10.64 -1.94 0.24
CA LYS A 185 11.82 -1.33 -0.41
C LYS A 185 12.45 -2.20 -1.50
N ILE A 186 12.26 -3.52 -1.44
CA ILE A 186 12.81 -4.46 -2.42
C ILE A 186 11.73 -4.83 -3.44
N MET A 187 10.56 -5.28 -2.95
CA MET A 187 9.52 -5.83 -3.81
C MET A 187 8.86 -4.78 -4.70
N MET A 188 8.67 -3.54 -4.23
CA MET A 188 8.00 -2.52 -5.05
C MET A 188 8.85 -2.04 -6.23
N PRO A 189 10.14 -1.69 -6.05
CA PRO A 189 10.99 -1.40 -7.20
C PRO A 189 11.14 -2.60 -8.14
N ALA A 190 11.30 -3.82 -7.61
CA ALA A 190 11.41 -5.03 -8.42
C ALA A 190 10.14 -5.26 -9.27
N LEU A 191 8.96 -5.11 -8.68
CA LEU A 191 7.69 -5.19 -9.39
C LEU A 191 7.62 -4.15 -10.50
N PHE A 192 7.96 -2.89 -10.22
CA PHE A 192 7.90 -1.82 -11.21
C PHE A 192 8.87 -2.04 -12.38
N ILE A 193 10.10 -2.49 -12.10
CA ILE A 193 11.09 -2.86 -13.11
C ILE A 193 10.57 -4.01 -13.98
N LEU A 194 9.99 -5.04 -13.35
CA LEU A 194 9.43 -6.20 -14.06
C LEU A 194 8.26 -5.80 -14.95
N LEU A 195 7.35 -4.94 -14.47
CA LEU A 195 6.23 -4.44 -15.27
C LEU A 195 6.71 -3.60 -16.46
N ILE A 196 7.70 -2.72 -16.29
CA ILE A 196 8.30 -2.00 -17.41
C ILE A 196 8.91 -2.99 -18.41
N GLY A 197 9.64 -3.99 -17.92
CA GLY A 197 10.21 -5.04 -18.77
C GLY A 197 9.17 -5.77 -19.60
N LEU A 198 8.03 -6.14 -18.99
CA LEU A 198 6.91 -6.78 -19.70
C LEU A 198 6.25 -5.87 -20.73
N VAL A 199 6.07 -4.58 -20.43
CA VAL A 199 5.53 -3.62 -21.39
C VAL A 199 6.47 -3.44 -22.58
N LEU A 200 7.77 -3.33 -22.33
CA LEU A 200 8.78 -3.23 -23.38
C LEU A 200 8.83 -4.51 -24.23
N TYR A 201 8.77 -5.67 -23.60
CA TYR A 201 8.72 -6.95 -24.30
C TYR A 201 7.46 -7.06 -25.18
N GLY A 202 6.28 -6.73 -24.64
CA GLY A 202 5.03 -6.72 -25.40
C GLY A 202 5.01 -5.68 -26.53
N PHE A 203 5.80 -4.60 -26.41
CA PHE A 203 6.00 -3.64 -27.49
C PHE A 203 6.87 -4.18 -28.62
N LEU A 204 7.90 -4.98 -28.30
CA LEU A 204 8.85 -5.52 -29.27
C LEU A 204 8.34 -6.77 -29.98
N GLU A 205 7.75 -7.71 -29.24
CA GLU A 205 7.33 -9.02 -29.75
C GLU A 205 5.82 -9.13 -30.02
N GLY A 206 5.03 -8.27 -29.39
CA GLY A 206 3.56 -8.34 -29.42
C GLY A 206 2.93 -7.37 -30.41
N ASP A 207 1.62 -7.54 -30.63
CA ASP A 207 0.79 -6.56 -31.33
C ASP A 207 0.35 -5.45 -30.35
N PHE A 208 1.29 -4.55 -30.05
CA PHE A 208 1.07 -3.45 -29.13
C PHE A 208 -0.14 -2.59 -29.52
N GLN A 209 -0.33 -2.36 -30.83
CA GLN A 209 -1.41 -1.54 -31.32
C GLN A 209 -2.78 -2.16 -31.01
N LYS A 210 -2.97 -3.46 -31.27
CA LYS A 210 -4.21 -4.14 -30.90
C LYS A 210 -4.41 -4.19 -29.38
N GLY A 211 -3.35 -4.44 -28.61
CA GLY A 211 -3.43 -4.44 -27.14
C GLY A 211 -3.84 -3.08 -26.58
N ALA A 212 -3.26 -2.00 -27.09
CA ALA A 212 -3.60 -0.64 -26.71
C ALA A 212 -5.03 -0.28 -27.13
N GLN A 213 -5.46 -0.66 -28.34
CA GLN A 213 -6.83 -0.44 -28.79
C GLN A 213 -7.83 -1.22 -27.94
N PHE A 214 -7.56 -2.49 -27.63
CA PHE A 214 -8.41 -3.32 -26.79
C PHE A 214 -8.65 -2.69 -25.41
N LEU A 215 -7.62 -2.14 -24.78
CA LEU A 215 -7.72 -1.58 -23.43
C LEU A 215 -8.17 -0.12 -23.40
N LEU A 216 -7.69 0.70 -24.35
CA LEU A 216 -7.78 2.17 -24.27
C LEU A 216 -8.73 2.79 -25.30
N ALA A 217 -9.22 2.05 -26.30
CA ALA A 217 -10.22 2.60 -27.21
C ALA A 217 -11.51 2.91 -26.40
N PRO A 218 -11.96 4.17 -26.36
CA PRO A 218 -13.12 4.52 -25.56
C PRO A 218 -14.41 4.15 -26.32
N ASP A 219 -15.23 3.30 -25.69
CA ASP A 219 -16.57 2.99 -26.17
C ASP A 219 -17.60 3.35 -25.09
N PHE A 220 -18.13 4.57 -25.17
CA PHE A 220 -19.13 5.08 -24.24
C PHE A 220 -20.49 4.38 -24.38
N SER A 221 -20.74 3.68 -25.49
CA SER A 221 -22.01 2.96 -25.69
C SER A 221 -22.16 1.74 -24.77
N LYS A 222 -21.03 1.22 -24.28
CA LYS A 222 -20.97 0.10 -23.33
C LYS A 222 -21.04 0.52 -21.86
N LEU A 223 -21.01 1.82 -21.57
CA LEU A 223 -21.12 2.30 -20.20
C LEU A 223 -22.55 2.16 -19.68
N THR A 224 -22.69 1.40 -18.60
CA THR A 224 -23.95 1.24 -17.87
C THR A 224 -23.81 1.77 -16.44
N GLY A 225 -24.92 1.83 -15.70
CA GLY A 225 -24.88 2.11 -14.26
C GLY A 225 -24.03 1.10 -13.48
N GLU A 226 -24.03 -0.18 -13.92
CA GLU A 226 -23.17 -1.21 -13.35
C GLU A 226 -21.69 -0.95 -13.64
N SER A 227 -21.36 -0.46 -14.84
CA SER A 227 -20.00 -0.06 -15.20
C SER A 227 -19.47 1.06 -14.30
N VAL A 228 -20.32 2.04 -13.97
CA VAL A 228 -19.97 3.12 -13.03
C VAL A 228 -19.75 2.57 -11.62
N LEU A 229 -20.63 1.69 -11.13
CA LEU A 229 -20.47 1.05 -9.83
C LEU A 229 -19.20 0.20 -9.77
N ALA A 230 -18.90 -0.53 -10.84
CA ALA A 230 -17.68 -1.32 -10.98
C ALA A 230 -16.43 -0.43 -10.96
N ALA A 231 -16.46 0.73 -11.61
CA ALA A 231 -15.37 1.71 -11.60
C ALA A 231 -15.12 2.29 -10.20
N VAL A 232 -16.19 2.62 -9.46
CA VAL A 232 -16.10 3.06 -8.05
C VAL A 232 -15.54 1.95 -7.17
N GLY A 233 -16.06 0.73 -7.27
CA GLY A 233 -15.56 -0.42 -6.53
C GLY A 233 -14.08 -0.72 -6.83
N GLN A 234 -13.69 -0.61 -8.10
CA GLN A 234 -12.30 -0.75 -8.53
C GLN A 234 -11.40 0.36 -7.96
N ALA A 235 -11.88 1.60 -7.84
CA ALA A 235 -11.14 2.69 -7.21
C ALA A 235 -10.89 2.43 -5.72
N PHE A 236 -11.88 1.89 -4.99
CA PHE A 236 -11.73 1.51 -3.58
C PHE A 236 -10.67 0.41 -3.42
N PHE A 237 -10.80 -0.64 -4.24
CA PHE A 237 -9.89 -1.77 -4.23
C PHE A 237 -8.45 -1.35 -4.58
N SER A 238 -8.28 -0.54 -5.62
CA SER A 238 -6.95 -0.12 -6.11
C SER A 238 -6.24 0.85 -5.18
N LEU A 239 -6.93 1.59 -4.32
CA LEU A 239 -6.30 2.47 -3.33
C LEU A 239 -6.22 1.84 -1.94
N ALA A 240 -6.75 0.64 -1.76
CA ALA A 240 -6.89 -0.02 -0.46
C ALA A 240 -7.59 0.86 0.60
N VAL A 241 -8.61 1.61 0.17
CA VAL A 241 -9.45 2.45 1.04
C VAL A 241 -10.69 1.70 1.51
N GLY A 242 -11.24 2.10 2.66
CA GLY A 242 -12.42 1.49 3.28
C GLY A 242 -12.12 0.23 4.09
N ILE A 243 -10.87 -0.21 4.13
CA ILE A 243 -10.42 -1.42 4.84
C ILE A 243 -9.46 -1.11 6.00
N GLY A 244 -9.19 0.17 6.27
CA GLY A 244 -8.35 0.61 7.38
C GLY A 244 -6.86 0.30 7.30
N ALA A 245 -6.39 -0.19 6.15
CA ALA A 245 -4.96 -0.36 5.88
C ALA A 245 -4.23 1.00 5.95
N LEU A 246 -4.80 2.03 5.33
CA LEU A 246 -4.21 3.37 5.31
C LEU A 246 -4.37 4.09 6.65
N MET A 247 -5.46 3.85 7.39
CA MET A 247 -5.53 4.27 8.79
C MET A 247 -4.39 3.67 9.62
N THR A 248 -4.16 2.37 9.46
CA THR A 248 -3.07 1.68 10.17
C THR A 248 -1.71 2.24 9.77
N PHE A 249 -1.43 2.44 8.47
CA PHE A 249 -0.17 3.02 8.02
C PHE A 249 0.01 4.49 8.44
N GLY A 250 -1.09 5.24 8.49
CA GLY A 250 -1.15 6.64 8.94
C GLY A 250 -0.72 6.81 10.39
N ALA A 251 -1.02 5.83 11.27
CA ALA A 251 -0.62 5.86 12.67
C ALA A 251 0.91 5.94 12.90
N TYR A 252 1.70 5.46 11.93
CA TYR A 252 3.16 5.46 11.95
C TYR A 252 3.80 6.67 11.24
N LEU A 253 2.99 7.61 10.72
CA LEU A 253 3.47 8.86 10.11
C LEU A 253 3.92 9.88 11.16
N ASP A 254 4.90 10.70 10.78
CA ASP A 254 5.29 11.88 11.55
C ASP A 254 4.19 12.95 11.49
N GLU A 255 4.00 13.69 12.58
CA GLU A 255 3.04 14.82 12.65
C GLU A 255 3.35 15.88 11.59
N LYS A 256 4.65 16.08 11.32
CA LYS A 256 5.13 17.10 10.38
C LYS A 256 5.11 16.65 8.92
N ALA A 257 4.70 15.41 8.64
CA ALA A 257 4.62 14.92 7.27
C ALA A 257 3.45 15.60 6.55
N ASN A 258 3.71 16.19 5.38
CA ASN A 258 2.65 16.72 4.52
C ASN A 258 1.96 15.56 3.79
N LEU A 259 0.66 15.35 4.06
CA LEU A 259 -0.16 14.29 3.44
C LEU A 259 -0.55 14.62 1.99
N LEU A 260 -0.61 15.91 1.64
CA LEU A 260 -1.04 16.39 0.31
C LEU A 260 0.12 16.58 -0.67
N GLY A 261 1.37 16.44 -0.21
CA GLY A 261 2.51 16.61 -1.07
C GLY A 261 2.65 15.41 -2.02
N GLY A 262 2.47 15.64 -3.33
CA GLY A 262 3.48 15.25 -4.32
C GLY A 262 4.67 16.20 -4.22
N GLY A 263 5.79 15.96 -4.91
CA GLY A 263 6.98 16.79 -4.80
C GLY A 263 6.72 18.29 -5.04
N ALA A 264 6.77 19.10 -3.98
CA ALA A 264 7.04 20.53 -4.06
C ALA A 264 7.47 21.02 -2.66
N ASN A 265 8.63 21.70 -2.63
CA ASN A 265 9.20 22.42 -1.49
C ASN A 265 9.79 21.57 -0.36
N LEU A 266 10.97 21.02 -0.66
CA LEU A 266 12.05 20.86 0.33
C LEU A 266 12.61 22.26 0.67
N HIS A 267 11.75 23.17 1.14
CA HIS A 267 12.17 24.49 1.56
C HIS A 267 12.37 24.50 3.07
N ARG A 268 13.61 24.81 3.43
CA ARG A 268 14.14 25.12 4.77
C ARG A 268 14.44 23.91 5.66
N ARG A 269 15.64 23.35 5.49
CA ARG A 269 16.64 23.15 6.58
C ARG A 269 17.88 22.40 6.08
N TYR A 270 18.63 23.02 5.18
CA TYR A 270 20.10 22.94 5.15
C TYR A 270 20.55 24.41 5.11
N ARG A 271 21.10 24.94 6.20
CA ARG A 271 22.56 24.96 6.39
C ARG A 271 23.26 25.79 5.30
N ARG A 272 22.99 27.10 5.26
CA ARG A 272 23.98 28.12 4.85
C ARG A 272 23.71 29.40 5.64
N GLY A 273 24.68 29.79 6.46
CA GLY A 273 24.60 30.98 7.30
C GLY A 273 25.48 30.97 8.56
N HIS A 274 26.55 30.17 8.61
CA HIS A 274 27.70 30.46 9.47
C HIS A 274 28.95 30.39 8.59
N PHE A 275 29.44 31.55 8.17
CA PHE A 275 30.84 31.98 8.36
C PHE A 275 31.06 33.36 7.72
N GLY A 276 31.62 34.29 8.50
CA GLY A 276 32.50 35.34 7.98
C GLY A 276 32.17 36.80 8.30
N ARG A 277 32.61 37.29 9.47
CA ARG A 277 33.39 38.55 9.70
C ARG A 277 33.38 38.82 11.22
N VAL A 278 34.42 38.41 11.96
CA VAL A 278 35.70 39.12 12.21
C VAL A 278 35.50 40.39 13.05
N GLY A 279 36.11 40.40 14.25
CA GLY A 279 36.57 41.63 14.89
C GLY A 279 36.18 41.85 16.35
N HIS A 280 36.86 41.19 17.30
CA HIS A 280 37.65 41.82 18.39
C HIS A 280 37.90 40.85 19.57
N LEU A 281 39.19 40.62 19.83
CA LEU A 281 39.77 39.98 21.02
C LEU A 281 39.78 40.98 22.23
N PRO A 282 40.47 40.70 23.36
CA PRO A 282 40.02 39.89 24.49
C PRO A 282 40.22 40.63 25.83
N HIS A 283 39.55 40.26 26.93
CA HIS A 283 40.09 40.59 28.26
C HIS A 283 39.58 39.65 29.36
N ARG A 284 40.57 38.96 29.98
CA ARG A 284 40.78 38.75 31.44
C ARG A 284 39.65 38.07 32.24
N VAL A 285 39.87 37.33 33.32
CA VAL A 285 41.00 36.75 34.06
C VAL A 285 40.29 35.81 35.07
N GLN A 286 40.97 34.72 35.46
CA GLN A 286 40.72 33.92 36.65
C GLN A 286 40.05 34.66 37.83
N LEU A 287 39.18 33.99 38.59
CA LEU A 287 39.45 33.72 40.02
C LEU A 287 38.42 32.76 40.63
N ARG A 288 38.95 31.94 41.52
CA ARG A 288 38.34 30.86 42.29
C ARG A 288 38.03 31.39 43.70
N ALA A 289 37.09 30.73 44.37
CA ALA A 289 36.88 30.65 45.82
C ALA A 289 36.15 31.80 46.55
N GLY A 290 35.24 31.40 47.46
CA GLY A 290 35.06 32.10 48.73
C GLY A 290 33.63 32.45 49.18
N ASN A 291 33.00 31.51 49.90
CA ASN A 291 32.39 31.74 51.23
C ASN A 291 31.02 32.45 51.39
N ARG A 292 30.38 32.09 52.53
CA ARG A 292 29.13 32.54 53.21
C ARG A 292 27.89 31.71 52.83
N GLY A 293 27.23 30.96 53.72
CA GLY A 293 27.19 30.99 55.18
C GLY A 293 25.93 31.73 55.66
N ARG A 294 24.84 30.98 55.89
CA ARG A 294 23.88 31.07 56.99
C ARG A 294 22.89 29.92 56.88
#